data_AF-A0A7W4W6T4-F1
#
_entry.id   AF-A0A7W4W6T4-F1
#
_cell.length_a   1.000
_cell.length_b   1.000
_cell.length_c   1.000
_cell.angle_alpha   90.00
_cell.angle_beta   90.00
_cell.angle_gamma   90.00
#
_symmetry.space_group_name_H-M   'P 1'
#
loop_
_entity.id
_entity.type
_entity.pdbx_description
1 polymer ?
#
loop_
_entity_poly.entity_id
_entity_poly.type
_entity_poly.pdbx_seq_one_letter_code
_entity_poly.pdbx_strand_id
1 'polypeptide(L)'
;MRTPIKIVQLQEYRETSRQEVIDEISTEAFILVRDAAREHGLPIKKVLVEHMRDIATILNSVDGPEALAEILNSISRQIKHD
;
A
#
# COMPACT_ATOMS: atom_id res chain seq x y z
N MET A 1 37.72 4.68 16.70
CA MET A 1 36.95 5.29 15.59
C MET A 1 35.50 5.46 16.06
N ARG A 2 35.01 6.70 16.20
CA ARG A 2 33.60 7.03 16.50
C ARG A 2 32.90 7.33 15.16
N THR A 3 32.12 6.41 14.59
CA THR A 3 30.65 6.24 14.74
C THR A 3 29.86 6.87 13.56
N PRO A 4 29.28 6.10 12.62
CA PRO A 4 28.32 6.59 11.62
C PRO A 4 26.84 6.47 12.08
N ILE A 5 26.57 6.57 13.39
CA ILE A 5 25.22 6.38 13.96
C ILE A 5 24.25 7.51 13.56
N LYS A 6 24.73 8.75 13.39
CA LYS A 6 23.87 9.89 13.08
C LYS A 6 23.21 9.83 11.69
N ILE A 7 23.88 9.25 10.69
CA ILE A 7 23.38 9.25 9.30
C ILE A 7 22.32 8.15 9.12
N VAL A 8 22.55 6.97 9.71
CA VAL A 8 21.60 5.85 9.70
C VAL A 8 20.29 6.24 10.40
N GLN A 9 20.38 6.89 11.56
CA GLN A 9 19.20 7.35 12.32
C GLN A 9 18.37 8.41 11.56
N LEU A 10 19.01 9.26 10.76
CA LEU A 10 18.32 10.27 9.93
C LEU A 10 17.62 9.64 8.72
N GLN A 11 18.21 8.59 8.13
CA GLN A 11 17.59 7.84 7.03
C GLN A 11 16.38 7.05 7.53
N GLU A 12 16.53 6.30 8.63
CA GLU A 12 15.44 5.57 9.27
C GLU A 12 14.30 6.51 9.65
N TYR A 13 14.59 7.66 10.30
CA TYR A 13 13.56 8.66 10.63
C TYR A 13 12.83 9.21 9.40
N ARG A 14 13.56 9.46 8.30
CA ARG A 14 12.96 9.93 7.04
C ARG A 14 12.11 8.86 6.38
N GLU A 15 12.51 7.59 6.45
CA GLU A 15 11.73 6.47 5.93
C GLU A 15 10.46 6.25 6.76
N THR A 16 10.56 6.27 8.10
CA THR A 16 9.40 6.24 9.00
C THR A 16 8.42 7.37 8.70
N SER A 17 8.92 8.61 8.58
CA SER A 17 8.08 9.76 8.26
C SER A 17 7.42 9.67 6.88
N ARG A 18 8.08 9.06 5.88
CA ARG A 18 7.48 8.84 4.55
C ARG A 18 6.45 7.72 4.57
N GLN A 19 6.68 6.67 5.34
CA GLN A 19 5.73 5.58 5.50
C GLN A 19 4.46 6.06 6.22
N GLU A 20 4.60 6.91 7.25
CA GLU A 20 3.46 7.54 7.93
C GLU A 20 2.57 8.33 6.95
N VAL A 21 3.16 9.08 6.02
CA VAL A 21 2.42 9.81 4.97
C VAL A 21 1.72 8.83 4.01
N ILE A 22 2.37 7.73 3.64
CA ILE A 22 1.76 6.69 2.79
C ILE A 22 0.57 6.05 3.51
N ASP A 23 0.70 5.77 4.80
CA ASP A 23 -0.35 5.16 5.62
C ASP A 23 -1.54 6.10 5.81
N GLU A 24 -1.29 7.40 6.00
CA GLU A 24 -2.33 8.44 6.06
C GLU A 24 -3.13 8.51 4.75
N ILE A 25 -2.45 8.64 3.61
CA ILE A 25 -3.09 8.65 2.28
C ILE A 25 -3.91 7.39 2.05
N SER A 26 -3.35 6.23 2.41
CA SER A 26 -4.02 4.93 2.25
C SER A 26 -5.27 4.84 3.12
N THR A 27 -5.22 5.38 4.34
CA THR A 27 -6.34 5.42 5.28
C THR A 27 -7.46 6.32 4.77
N GLU A 28 -7.12 7.51 4.26
CA GLU A 28 -8.10 8.43 3.67
C GLU A 28 -8.80 7.81 2.46
N ALA A 29 -8.05 7.20 1.54
CA ALA A 29 -8.61 6.52 0.37
C ALA A 29 -9.57 5.39 0.79
N PHE A 30 -9.19 4.59 1.79
CA PHE A 30 -10.06 3.54 2.32
C PHE A 30 -11.37 4.08 2.91
N ILE A 31 -11.32 5.17 3.68
CA ILE A 31 -12.51 5.81 4.26
C ILE A 31 -13.46 6.26 3.15
N LEU A 32 -12.94 6.90 2.10
CA LEU A 32 -13.76 7.36 0.97
C LEU A 32 -14.47 6.19 0.25
N VAL A 33 -13.74 5.11 -0.04
CA VAL A 33 -14.32 3.91 -0.68
C VAL A 33 -15.37 3.26 0.20
N ARG A 34 -15.13 3.18 1.52
CA ARG A 34 -16.06 2.62 2.50
C ARG A 34 -17.35 3.41 2.57
N ASP A 35 -17.25 4.73 2.66
CA ASP A 35 -18.40 5.60 2.83
C ASP A 35 -19.25 5.61 1.55
N ALA A 36 -18.63 5.66 0.36
CA ALA A 36 -19.32 5.50 -0.91
C ALA A 36 -20.03 4.14 -1.03
N ALA A 37 -19.37 3.04 -0.67
CA ALA A 37 -20.00 1.71 -0.69
C ALA A 37 -21.24 1.67 0.22
N ARG A 38 -21.15 2.30 1.41
CA ARG A 38 -22.27 2.38 2.36
C ARG A 38 -23.42 3.22 1.82
N GLU A 39 -23.14 4.38 1.23
CA GLU A 39 -24.14 5.27 0.62
C GLU A 39 -24.92 4.58 -0.50
N HIS A 40 -24.25 3.73 -1.28
CA HIS A 40 -24.87 2.95 -2.35
C HIS A 40 -25.45 1.59 -1.89
N GLY A 41 -25.39 1.27 -0.60
CA GLY A 41 -25.88 -0.01 -0.06
C GLY A 41 -25.13 -1.23 -0.57
N LEU A 42 -23.86 -1.06 -0.97
CA LEU A 42 -23.03 -2.12 -1.55
C LEU A 42 -22.15 -2.80 -0.49
N PRO A 43 -21.90 -4.12 -0.62
CA PRO A 43 -20.96 -4.82 0.25
C PRO A 43 -19.53 -4.29 0.05
N ILE A 44 -18.94 -3.68 1.08
CA ILE A 44 -17.58 -3.11 1.02
C ILE A 44 -16.53 -4.12 0.53
N LYS A 45 -16.64 -5.39 0.94
CA LYS A 45 -15.74 -6.45 0.48
C LYS A 45 -15.74 -6.59 -1.05
N LYS A 46 -16.90 -6.46 -1.70
CA LYS A 46 -17.00 -6.57 -3.15
C LYS A 46 -16.34 -5.37 -3.83
N VAL A 47 -16.57 -4.17 -3.29
CA VAL A 47 -15.97 -2.93 -3.81
C VAL A 47 -14.44 -2.96 -3.69
N LEU A 48 -13.90 -3.39 -2.55
CA LEU A 48 -12.45 -3.51 -2.35
C LEU A 48 -11.81 -4.54 -3.29
N VAL A 49 -12.47 -5.68 -3.53
CA VAL A 49 -11.96 -6.70 -4.46
C VAL A 49 -11.89 -6.16 -5.89
N GLU A 50 -12.92 -5.46 -6.37
CA GLU A 50 -12.87 -4.80 -7.68
C GLU A 50 -11.77 -3.73 -7.72
N HIS A 51 -11.64 -2.92 -6.66
CA HIS A 51 -10.61 -1.88 -6.62
C HIS A 51 -9.18 -2.46 -6.68
N MET A 52 -8.90 -3.54 -5.94
CA MET A 52 -7.62 -4.25 -6.01
C MET A 52 -7.35 -4.82 -7.41
N ARG A 53 -8.40 -5.32 -8.08
CA ARG A 53 -8.30 -5.83 -9.45
C ARG A 53 -7.98 -4.71 -10.45
N ASP A 54 -8.61 -3.56 -10.30
CA ASP A 54 -8.35 -2.40 -11.17
C ASP A 54 -6.91 -1.90 -11.01
N ILE A 55 -6.42 -1.80 -9.76
CA ILE A 55 -5.03 -1.45 -9.47
C ILE A 55 -4.07 -2.48 -10.09
N ALA A 56 -4.31 -3.77 -9.88
CA ALA A 56 -3.48 -4.82 -10.47
C ALA A 56 -3.47 -4.75 -12.00
N THR A 57 -4.61 -4.43 -12.61
CA THR A 57 -4.72 -4.25 -14.07
C THR A 57 -3.85 -3.09 -14.55
N ILE A 58 -3.90 -1.95 -13.86
CA ILE A 58 -3.07 -0.79 -14.18
C ILE A 58 -1.58 -1.13 -14.04
N LEU A 59 -1.17 -1.74 -12.94
CA LEU A 59 0.22 -2.15 -12.72
C LEU A 59 0.69 -3.13 -13.80
N ASN A 60 -0.12 -4.12 -14.15
CA ASN A 60 0.20 -5.05 -15.24
C ASN A 60 0.37 -4.35 -16.59
N SER A 61 -0.44 -3.32 -16.87
CA SER A 61 -0.37 -2.56 -18.11
C SER A 61 0.83 -1.61 -18.18
N VAL A 62 1.26 -1.05 -17.04
CA VAL A 62 2.36 -0.07 -16.98
C VAL A 62 3.72 -0.76 -16.81
N ASP A 63 3.82 -1.70 -15.86
CA ASP A 63 5.08 -2.30 -15.43
C ASP A 63 5.29 -3.73 -15.95
N GLY A 64 4.23 -4.34 -16.50
CA GLY A 64 4.26 -5.70 -17.02
C GLY A 64 3.90 -6.78 -15.99
N PRO A 65 3.69 -8.02 -16.44
CA PRO A 65 3.21 -9.12 -15.61
C PRO A 65 4.25 -9.59 -14.58
N GLU A 66 5.54 -9.53 -14.88
CA GLU A 66 6.61 -9.92 -13.96
C GLU A 66 6.66 -8.99 -12.74
N ALA A 67 6.61 -7.67 -12.97
CA ALA A 67 6.60 -6.66 -11.91
C ALA A 67 5.35 -6.79 -11.02
N LEU A 68 4.16 -7.01 -11.63
CA LEU A 68 2.95 -7.27 -10.87
C LEU A 68 3.11 -8.51 -9.97
N ALA A 69 3.66 -9.61 -10.49
CA ALA A 69 3.87 -10.83 -9.72
C ALA A 69 4.81 -10.61 -8.53
N GLU A 70 5.89 -9.85 -8.70
CA GLU A 70 6.80 -9.49 -7.62
C GLU A 70 6.11 -8.65 -6.53
N ILE A 71 5.30 -7.66 -6.92
CA ILE A 71 4.53 -6.83 -5.99
C ILE A 71 3.54 -7.68 -5.18
N LEU A 72 2.73 -8.51 -5.84
CA LEU A 72 1.75 -9.37 -5.17
C LEU A 72 2.42 -10.39 -4.23
N ASN A 73 3.59 -10.91 -4.61
CA ASN A 73 4.39 -11.77 -3.75
C ASN A 73 4.98 -11.01 -2.55
N SER A 74 5.37 -9.75 -2.73
CA SER A 74 5.84 -8.89 -1.64
C SER A 74 4.72 -8.64 -0.62
N ILE A 75 3.54 -8.22 -1.09
CA ILE A 75 2.34 -8.01 -0.25
C ILE A 75 1.99 -9.30 0.50
N SER A 76 1.97 -10.43 -0.20
CA SER A 76 1.68 -11.74 0.41
C SER A 76 2.69 -12.14 1.49
N ARG A 77 3.96 -11.75 1.35
CA ARG A 77 4.98 -11.99 2.38
C ARG A 77 4.80 -11.09 3.59
N GLN A 78 4.50 -9.80 3.37
CA GLN A 78 4.26 -8.84 4.46
C GLN A 78 3.08 -9.29 5.32
N ILE A 79 1.95 -9.69 4.71
CA ILE A 79 0.76 -10.16 5.45
C ILE A 79 1.02 -11.46 6.22
N LYS A 80 1.93 -12.32 5.77
CA LYS A 80 2.25 -13.60 6.42
C LYS A 80 3.30 -13.49 7.52
N HIS A 81 4.06 -12.39 7.54
CA HIS A 81 5.13 -12.14 8.50
C HIS A 81 4.72 -11.20 9.64
N ASP A 82 3.50 -10.68 9.60
CA ASP A 82 2.74 -10.14 10.73
C ASP A 82 1.77 -11.20 11.31
#